data_AF-A0AAE8J4L9-F1
#
_entry.id   AF-A0AAE8J4L9-F1
#
_cell.length_a   1.000
_cell.length_b   1.000
_cell.length_c   1.000
_cell.angle_alpha   90.00
_cell.angle_beta   90.00
_cell.angle_gamma   90.00
#
_symmetry.space_group_name_H-M   'P 1'
#
loop_
_entity.id
_entity.type
_entity.pdbx_description
1 polymer ?
#
loop_
_entity_poly.entity_id
_entity_poly.type
_entity_poly.pdbx_seq_one_letter_code
_entity_poly.pdbx_strand_id
1 'polypeptide(L)'
;MTDTTEPKFGLGGFQAKYLHPLHSFVKYAREVHPFHLMYGSIRLEPADIGGVYIIALTGHATAIIHDPEGFIEAPATLDIPDAAFAAAKGVALPPMTYWGEEYAVTVPEWLQPGMVYVYSAGMHISPKMRNPAWAEQNGEFQPALYSAPCSVRDHTRGLDYRLMPTKAAMDWRALLAASQITYPSICFNPVVPALFNPLIEVLVNDHPKAILVHCPRKADKTDAQMFILQMTDCPEFIGVWMGFKPAEASTIPEHFLTQPKANQAAEAAEG
;
A
#
# COMPACT_ATOMS: atom_id res chain seq x y z
N MET A 1 -39.94 3.22 -23.67
CA MET A 1 -38.70 2.42 -23.66
C MET A 1 -37.53 3.34 -23.93
N THR A 2 -36.91 3.84 -22.86
CA THR A 2 -35.53 4.36 -22.85
C THR A 2 -35.09 4.24 -21.40
N ASP A 3 -34.77 3.01 -21.01
CA ASP A 3 -34.02 2.73 -19.78
C ASP A 3 -32.57 3.10 -20.10
N THR A 4 -32.23 4.38 -19.97
CA THR A 4 -30.84 4.84 -19.96
C THR A 4 -30.38 4.84 -18.51
N THR A 5 -30.28 3.65 -17.92
CA THR A 5 -29.39 3.39 -16.79
C THR A 5 -27.96 3.37 -17.31
N GLU A 6 -27.48 4.54 -17.76
CA GLU A 6 -26.04 4.73 -17.90
C GLU A 6 -25.45 4.52 -16.50
N PRO A 7 -24.55 3.55 -16.33
CA PRO A 7 -23.87 3.41 -15.07
C PRO A 7 -23.14 4.73 -14.77
N LYS A 8 -23.49 5.36 -13.65
CA LYS A 8 -22.79 6.53 -13.10
C LYS A 8 -21.35 6.13 -12.84
N PHE A 9 -20.49 6.28 -13.84
CA PHE A 9 -19.11 5.83 -13.74
C PHE A 9 -18.17 6.97 -13.46
N GLY A 10 -17.62 6.86 -12.25
CA GLY A 10 -16.20 7.02 -12.04
C GLY A 10 -15.90 8.47 -11.82
N LEU A 11 -16.33 8.99 -10.68
CA LEU A 11 -15.58 10.00 -9.98
C LEU A 11 -15.32 9.49 -8.57
N GLY A 12 -14.06 9.59 -8.16
CA GLY A 12 -13.66 9.44 -6.79
C GLY A 12 -12.40 10.22 -6.50
N GLY A 13 -12.07 10.30 -5.23
CA GLY A 13 -10.79 10.79 -4.81
C GLY A 13 -10.41 10.30 -3.43
N PHE A 14 -9.12 10.33 -3.14
CA PHE A 14 -8.56 10.01 -1.83
C PHE A 14 -7.21 10.73 -1.65
N GLN A 15 -6.76 10.86 -0.41
CA GLN A 15 -5.53 11.58 -0.08
C GLN A 15 -4.30 10.90 -0.71
N ALA A 16 -3.47 11.69 -1.38
CA ALA A 16 -2.30 11.18 -2.11
C ALA A 16 -1.23 10.57 -1.20
N LYS A 17 -1.23 10.93 0.10
CA LYS A 17 -0.36 10.29 1.11
C LYS A 17 -0.52 8.78 1.17
N TYR A 18 -1.70 8.26 0.83
CA TYR A 18 -1.96 6.81 0.81
C TYR A 18 -1.54 6.15 -0.50
N LEU A 19 -1.40 6.88 -1.62
CA LEU A 19 -1.10 6.25 -2.91
C LEU A 19 0.32 5.71 -2.97
N HIS A 20 1.33 6.54 -2.65
CA HIS A 20 2.74 6.15 -2.76
C HIS A 20 3.09 4.87 -1.97
N PRO A 21 2.69 4.74 -0.68
CA PRO A 21 2.94 3.53 0.09
C PRO A 21 2.40 2.24 -0.52
N LEU A 22 1.27 2.32 -1.23
CA LEU A 22 0.64 1.14 -1.84
C LEU A 22 1.39 0.62 -3.07
N HIS A 23 2.45 1.30 -3.53
CA HIS A 23 3.25 0.83 -4.65
C HIS A 23 3.90 -0.53 -4.37
N SER A 24 4.28 -0.81 -3.12
CA SER A 24 4.84 -2.10 -2.69
C SER A 24 3.87 -3.24 -2.97
N PHE A 25 2.59 -3.07 -2.62
CA PHE A 25 1.52 -4.01 -2.89
C PHE A 25 1.34 -4.23 -4.38
N VAL A 26 1.28 -3.14 -5.15
CA VAL A 26 1.07 -3.25 -6.60
C VAL A 26 2.24 -3.97 -7.28
N LYS A 27 3.50 -3.66 -6.94
CA LYS A 27 4.67 -4.36 -7.48
C LYS A 27 4.65 -5.85 -7.15
N TYR A 28 4.46 -6.19 -5.89
CA TYR A 28 4.42 -7.59 -5.45
C TYR A 28 3.25 -8.37 -6.10
N ALA A 29 2.07 -7.77 -6.18
CA ALA A 29 0.91 -8.34 -6.87
C ALA A 29 1.20 -8.64 -8.35
N ARG A 30 1.91 -7.73 -9.03
CA ARG A 30 2.27 -7.87 -10.44
C ARG A 30 3.26 -9.00 -10.70
N GLU A 31 4.16 -9.26 -9.75
CA GLU A 31 5.15 -10.34 -9.79
C GLU A 31 4.53 -11.70 -9.51
N VAL A 32 3.70 -11.80 -8.47
CA VAL A 32 3.19 -13.07 -7.94
C VAL A 32 1.91 -13.53 -8.66
N HIS A 33 1.06 -12.60 -9.06
CA HIS A 33 -0.23 -12.90 -9.69
C HIS A 33 -0.40 -12.11 -11.01
N PRO A 34 0.41 -12.44 -12.03
CA PRO A 34 0.42 -11.70 -13.29
C PRO A 34 -0.96 -11.67 -13.96
N PHE A 35 -1.74 -12.74 -13.85
CA PHE A 35 -3.02 -12.90 -14.54
C PHE A 35 -4.26 -12.61 -13.68
N HIS A 36 -4.22 -12.90 -12.38
CA HIS A 36 -5.40 -12.73 -11.50
C HIS A 36 -5.71 -11.27 -11.17
N LEU A 37 -4.71 -10.38 -11.23
CA LEU A 37 -4.83 -8.96 -10.93
C LEU A 37 -4.45 -8.10 -12.15
N MET A 38 -4.69 -8.61 -13.38
CA MET A 38 -4.40 -7.87 -14.62
C MET A 38 -5.11 -6.51 -14.70
N TYR A 39 -6.23 -6.39 -14.01
CA TYR A 39 -7.11 -5.23 -14.04
C TYR A 39 -6.87 -4.24 -12.90
N GLY A 40 -5.74 -4.41 -12.19
CA GLY A 40 -5.38 -3.56 -11.07
C GLY A 40 -5.40 -4.28 -9.73
N SER A 41 -4.69 -3.69 -8.78
CA SER A 41 -4.50 -4.25 -7.44
C SER A 41 -5.02 -3.30 -6.35
N ILE A 42 -5.51 -2.12 -6.73
CA ILE A 42 -6.11 -1.16 -5.81
C ILE A 42 -7.62 -1.15 -6.08
N ARG A 43 -8.42 -1.17 -5.02
CA ARG A 43 -9.86 -1.00 -5.07
C ARG A 43 -10.28 0.17 -4.20
N LEU A 44 -11.33 0.84 -4.64
CA LEU A 44 -12.04 1.85 -3.87
C LEU A 44 -13.45 1.36 -3.61
N GLU A 45 -13.90 1.46 -2.36
CA GLU A 45 -15.28 1.20 -1.96
C GLU A 45 -15.82 2.37 -1.13
N PRO A 46 -17.06 2.82 -1.32
CA PRO A 46 -17.64 3.82 -0.44
C PRO A 46 -17.75 3.26 0.97
N ALA A 47 -17.50 4.10 1.98
CA ALA A 47 -17.64 3.72 3.38
C ALA A 47 -19.00 4.17 3.92
N ASP A 48 -19.69 3.29 4.65
CA ASP A 48 -21.02 3.57 5.22
C ASP A 48 -20.99 4.73 6.24
N ILE A 49 -19.83 4.94 6.87
CA ILE A 49 -19.57 6.01 7.84
C ILE A 49 -19.16 7.34 7.19
N GLY A 50 -19.22 7.44 5.86
CA GLY A 50 -18.64 8.53 5.07
C GLY A 50 -17.18 8.26 4.72
N GLY A 51 -16.65 8.91 3.69
CA GLY A 51 -15.30 8.65 3.19
C GLY A 51 -15.21 7.52 2.16
N VAL A 52 -14.01 6.97 1.98
CA VAL A 52 -13.72 5.85 1.06
C VAL A 52 -12.79 4.83 1.71
N TYR A 53 -13.00 3.55 1.43
CA TYR A 53 -12.03 2.50 1.70
C TYR A 53 -11.08 2.33 0.51
N ILE A 54 -9.78 2.47 0.77
CA ILE A 54 -8.69 2.18 -0.18
C ILE A 54 -8.15 0.80 0.17
N ILE A 55 -8.26 -0.13 -0.78
CA ILE A 55 -7.96 -1.54 -0.55
C ILE A 55 -6.89 -1.98 -1.54
N ALA A 56 -5.69 -2.30 -1.07
CA ALA A 56 -4.62 -2.87 -1.90
C ALA A 56 -4.54 -4.38 -1.73
N LEU A 57 -4.51 -5.12 -2.83
CA LEU A 57 -4.64 -6.58 -2.87
C LEU A 57 -3.46 -7.22 -3.59
N THR A 58 -2.87 -8.25 -2.98
CA THR A 58 -1.77 -9.01 -3.60
C THR A 58 -2.01 -10.51 -3.70
N GLY A 59 -3.10 -11.03 -3.13
CA GLY A 59 -3.35 -12.46 -2.94
C GLY A 59 -2.69 -13.06 -1.69
N HIS A 60 -1.58 -12.49 -1.22
CA HIS A 60 -0.92 -12.88 0.04
C HIS A 60 -1.11 -11.88 1.18
N ALA A 61 -1.35 -10.62 0.82
CA ALA A 61 -1.60 -9.53 1.74
C ALA A 61 -2.64 -8.57 1.17
N THR A 62 -3.37 -7.95 2.09
CA THR A 62 -4.40 -6.96 1.83
C THR A 62 -4.19 -5.80 2.81
N ALA A 63 -4.12 -4.57 2.30
CA ALA A 63 -4.17 -3.36 3.13
C ALA A 63 -5.51 -2.67 2.92
N ILE A 64 -6.19 -2.29 4.00
CA ILE A 64 -7.46 -1.57 4.01
C ILE A 64 -7.24 -0.28 4.78
N ILE A 65 -7.51 0.84 4.13
CA ILE A 65 -7.37 2.18 4.69
C ILE A 65 -8.71 2.88 4.55
N HIS A 66 -9.23 3.46 5.63
CA HIS A 66 -10.34 4.39 5.55
C HIS A 66 -9.80 5.82 5.41
N ASP A 67 -10.22 6.51 4.35
CA ASP A 67 -9.94 7.92 4.17
C ASP A 67 -11.26 8.71 4.35
N PRO A 68 -11.41 9.45 5.47
CA PRO A 68 -12.65 10.17 5.77
C PRO A 68 -12.89 11.35 4.82
N GLU A 69 -11.84 11.87 4.16
CA GLU A 69 -11.95 12.98 3.20
C GLU A 69 -12.14 12.50 1.75
N GLY A 70 -11.91 11.21 1.52
CA GLY A 70 -12.07 10.63 0.20
C GLY A 70 -13.54 10.32 -0.14
N PHE A 71 -13.78 9.95 -1.39
CA PHE A 71 -15.09 9.59 -1.88
C PHE A 71 -14.98 8.71 -3.12
N ILE A 72 -16.01 7.94 -3.40
CA ILE A 72 -16.17 7.23 -4.68
C ILE A 72 -17.66 7.00 -4.91
N GLU A 73 -18.13 7.25 -6.13
CA GLU A 73 -19.56 7.08 -6.45
C GLU A 73 -20.01 5.62 -6.40
N ALA A 74 -19.11 4.68 -6.76
CA ALA A 74 -19.39 3.26 -6.80
C ALA A 74 -18.08 2.45 -6.64
N PRO A 75 -18.15 1.21 -6.11
CA PRO A 75 -16.99 0.33 -6.01
C PRO A 75 -16.24 0.18 -7.34
N ALA A 76 -14.93 0.46 -7.31
CA ALA A 76 -14.08 0.44 -8.49
C ALA A 76 -12.73 -0.25 -8.23
N THR A 77 -12.15 -0.81 -9.29
CA THR A 77 -10.77 -1.32 -9.30
C THR A 77 -9.93 -0.41 -10.20
N LEU A 78 -8.73 -0.08 -9.73
CA LEU A 78 -7.79 0.81 -10.39
C LEU A 78 -6.52 0.05 -10.76
N ASP A 79 -6.12 0.14 -12.03
CA ASP A 79 -4.71 0.00 -12.40
C ASP A 79 -4.11 1.39 -12.54
N ILE A 80 -3.03 1.60 -11.78
CA ILE A 80 -2.39 2.90 -11.63
C ILE A 80 -0.97 2.81 -12.22
N PRO A 81 -0.57 3.77 -13.05
CA PRO A 81 0.77 3.82 -13.62
C PRO A 81 1.84 4.13 -12.57
N ASP A 82 3.03 3.56 -12.72
CA ASP A 82 4.13 3.71 -11.76
C ASP A 82 4.56 5.17 -11.57
N ALA A 83 4.40 6.00 -12.60
CA ALA A 83 4.66 7.43 -12.54
C ALA A 83 3.72 8.16 -11.56
N ALA A 84 2.48 7.70 -11.38
CA ALA A 84 1.55 8.30 -10.42
C ALA A 84 1.99 8.02 -8.98
N PHE A 85 2.49 6.81 -8.69
CA PHE A 85 3.04 6.47 -7.38
C PHE A 85 4.29 7.30 -7.04
N ALA A 86 5.12 7.59 -8.05
CA ALA A 86 6.27 8.47 -7.89
C ALA A 86 5.84 9.92 -7.61
N ALA A 87 4.85 10.44 -8.34
CA ALA A 87 4.32 11.78 -8.12
C ALA A 87 3.65 11.94 -6.74
N ALA A 88 2.96 10.89 -6.27
CA ALA A 88 2.31 10.88 -4.94
C ALA A 88 3.30 10.86 -3.77
N LYS A 89 4.58 10.53 -3.98
CA LYS A 89 5.61 10.58 -2.93
C LYS A 89 5.86 12.01 -2.44
N GLY A 90 5.67 12.99 -3.33
CA GLY A 90 6.05 14.37 -3.08
C GLY A 90 7.56 14.59 -3.09
N VAL A 91 7.95 15.85 -2.95
CA VAL A 91 9.36 16.25 -2.92
C VAL A 91 9.91 16.00 -1.51
N ALA A 92 10.99 15.22 -1.41
CA ALA A 92 11.76 15.09 -0.18
C ALA A 92 12.85 16.15 -0.14
N LEU A 93 12.97 16.87 0.98
CA LEU A 93 14.07 17.80 1.19
C LEU A 93 15.24 17.07 1.85
N PRO A 94 16.46 17.19 1.31
CA PRO A 94 17.63 16.71 2.02
C PRO A 94 17.82 17.55 3.29
N PRO A 95 18.24 16.95 4.42
CA PRO A 95 18.58 17.69 5.62
C PRO A 95 19.72 18.66 5.29
N MET A 96 19.53 19.95 5.58
CA MET A 96 20.54 20.96 5.34
C MET A 96 21.30 21.22 6.64
N THR A 97 22.58 20.85 6.66
CA THR A 97 23.47 21.16 7.78
C THR A 97 24.47 22.23 7.37
N TYR A 98 24.60 23.28 8.18
CA TYR A 98 25.56 24.35 7.96
C TYR A 98 26.16 24.74 9.31
N TRP A 99 27.49 24.65 9.43
CA TRP A 99 28.24 24.95 10.68
C TRP A 99 27.81 24.14 11.90
N GLY A 100 27.33 22.90 11.70
CA GLY A 100 26.86 22.04 12.79
C GLY A 100 25.43 22.34 13.26
N GLU A 101 24.76 23.33 12.66
CA GLU A 101 23.34 23.58 12.84
C GLU A 101 22.54 22.86 11.75
N GLU A 102 21.41 22.27 12.13
CA GLU A 102 20.45 21.64 11.22
C GLU A 102 19.33 22.63 10.90
N TYR A 103 19.13 22.91 9.61
CA TYR A 103 18.11 23.82 9.12
C TYR A 103 16.92 23.02 8.63
N ALA A 104 15.77 23.21 9.28
CA ALA A 104 14.50 22.66 8.85
C ALA A 104 13.94 23.48 7.68
N VAL A 105 14.14 23.00 6.46
CA VAL A 105 13.48 23.57 5.28
C VAL A 105 12.12 22.88 5.12
N THR A 106 11.06 23.67 4.96
CA THR A 106 9.71 23.14 4.69
C THR A 106 9.42 23.24 3.19
N VAL A 107 8.89 22.16 2.59
CA VAL A 107 8.45 22.22 1.19
C VAL A 107 7.15 23.01 1.12
N PRO A 108 7.01 23.95 0.18
CA PRO A 108 5.73 24.61 -0.05
C PRO A 108 4.61 23.61 -0.38
N GLU A 109 3.42 23.83 0.18
CA GLU A 109 2.27 22.93 0.01
C GLU A 109 1.84 22.78 -1.46
N TRP A 110 2.07 23.79 -2.29
CA TRP A 110 1.76 23.75 -3.71
C TRP A 110 2.68 22.83 -4.54
N LEU A 111 3.77 22.33 -3.94
CA LEU A 111 4.64 21.28 -4.50
C LEU A 111 4.39 19.91 -3.87
N GLN A 112 3.53 19.83 -2.84
CA GLN A 112 3.23 18.60 -2.14
C GLN A 112 1.91 18.02 -2.64
N PRO A 113 1.83 16.69 -2.83
CA PRO A 113 0.62 16.04 -3.32
C PRO A 113 -0.47 16.09 -2.26
N GLY A 114 -1.66 16.52 -2.67
CA GLY A 114 -2.86 16.64 -1.87
C GLY A 114 -3.82 15.50 -2.13
N MET A 115 -4.59 15.60 -3.21
CA MET A 115 -5.65 14.64 -3.52
C MET A 115 -5.37 13.90 -4.83
N VAL A 116 -5.65 12.60 -4.83
CA VAL A 116 -5.76 11.81 -6.06
C VAL A 116 -7.21 11.86 -6.50
N TYR A 117 -7.46 12.27 -7.73
CA TYR A 117 -8.77 12.16 -8.36
C TYR A 117 -8.71 11.10 -9.43
N VAL A 118 -9.69 10.19 -9.39
CA VAL A 118 -9.85 9.11 -10.34
C VAL A 118 -11.19 9.22 -11.01
N TYR A 119 -11.18 9.17 -12.34
CA TYR A 119 -12.40 9.18 -13.13
C TYR A 119 -12.33 8.22 -14.31
N SER A 120 -13.48 7.93 -14.91
CA SER A 120 -13.55 6.98 -16.04
C SER A 120 -12.71 7.41 -17.24
N ALA A 121 -12.50 8.72 -17.44
CA ALA A 121 -11.68 9.27 -18.52
C ALA A 121 -10.20 9.50 -18.15
N GLY A 122 -9.80 9.42 -16.88
CA GLY A 122 -8.43 9.69 -16.47
C GLY A 122 -8.22 9.76 -14.98
N MET A 123 -7.00 10.10 -14.57
CA MET A 123 -6.67 10.42 -13.19
C MET A 123 -5.80 11.66 -13.14
N HIS A 124 -5.84 12.38 -12.03
CA HIS A 124 -4.85 13.41 -11.75
C HIS A 124 -4.55 13.49 -10.25
N ILE A 125 -3.38 14.05 -9.91
CA ILE A 125 -2.97 14.31 -8.54
C ILE A 125 -2.87 15.82 -8.38
N SER A 126 -3.74 16.40 -7.55
CA SER A 126 -3.69 17.82 -7.22
C SER A 126 -2.65 18.09 -6.14
N PRO A 127 -2.03 19.28 -6.14
CA PRO A 127 -1.24 19.73 -4.99
C PRO A 127 -2.14 20.03 -3.78
N LYS A 128 -1.56 20.05 -2.57
CA LYS A 128 -2.28 20.43 -1.33
C LYS A 128 -2.82 21.85 -1.38
N MET A 129 -2.11 22.73 -2.10
CA MET A 129 -2.43 24.14 -2.22
C MET A 129 -2.23 24.61 -3.65
N ARG A 130 -3.01 25.58 -4.09
CA ARG A 130 -2.76 26.28 -5.35
C ARG A 130 -1.44 27.06 -5.25
N ASN A 131 -0.68 27.12 -6.35
CA ASN A 131 0.53 27.94 -6.39
C ASN A 131 0.17 29.42 -6.14
N PRO A 132 0.78 30.11 -5.15
CA PRO A 132 0.53 31.53 -4.88
C PRO A 132 0.74 32.45 -6.07
N ALA A 133 1.69 32.11 -6.96
CA ALA A 133 1.94 32.86 -8.18
C ALA A 133 0.73 32.86 -9.12
N TRP A 134 -0.22 31.95 -8.91
CA TRP A 134 -1.42 31.79 -9.72
C TRP A 134 -2.70 32.29 -9.06
N ALA A 135 -2.57 33.09 -7.99
CA ALA A 135 -3.70 33.59 -7.22
C ALA A 135 -4.63 34.51 -8.03
N GLU A 136 -4.11 35.24 -9.02
CA GLU A 136 -4.87 36.21 -9.83
C GLU A 136 -5.45 35.60 -11.13
N GLN A 137 -5.06 34.38 -11.46
CA GLN A 137 -5.45 33.65 -12.66
C GLN A 137 -6.76 32.89 -12.41
N ASN A 138 -7.48 32.54 -13.49
CA ASN A 138 -8.74 31.81 -13.41
C ASN A 138 -8.65 30.60 -12.46
N GLY A 139 -9.57 30.54 -11.50
CA GLY A 139 -9.70 29.47 -10.49
C GLY A 139 -9.96 28.09 -11.08
N GLU A 140 -10.49 28.02 -12.31
CA GLU A 140 -10.82 26.78 -13.01
C GLU A 140 -9.60 25.95 -13.40
N PHE A 141 -8.43 26.59 -13.59
CA PHE A 141 -7.19 25.90 -13.89
C PHE A 141 -6.41 25.63 -12.59
N GLN A 142 -6.23 24.36 -12.25
CA GLN A 142 -5.31 23.92 -11.19
C GLN A 142 -4.23 23.02 -11.82
N PRO A 143 -2.94 23.34 -11.65
CA PRO A 143 -1.88 22.48 -12.17
C PRO A 143 -1.91 21.15 -11.42
N ALA A 144 -2.10 20.06 -12.14
CA ALA A 144 -1.90 18.75 -11.56
C ALA A 144 -0.39 18.45 -11.45
N LEU A 145 0.02 17.81 -10.36
CA LEU A 145 1.37 17.24 -10.22
C LEU A 145 1.54 16.00 -11.12
N TYR A 146 0.44 15.36 -11.46
CA TYR A 146 0.38 14.22 -12.37
C TYR A 146 -0.98 14.18 -13.06
N SER A 147 -1.01 13.78 -14.33
CA SER A 147 -2.25 13.50 -15.05
C SER A 147 -2.03 12.38 -16.06
N ALA A 148 -2.99 11.47 -16.17
CA ALA A 148 -2.99 10.42 -17.19
C ALA A 148 -4.41 10.14 -17.67
N PRO A 149 -4.64 10.04 -19.01
CA PRO A 149 -5.92 9.60 -19.54
C PRO A 149 -6.13 8.10 -19.30
N CYS A 150 -7.39 7.68 -19.32
CA CYS A 150 -7.77 6.27 -19.24
C CYS A 150 -7.45 5.53 -20.54
N SER A 151 -6.90 4.33 -20.42
CA SER A 151 -6.66 3.43 -21.55
C SER A 151 -7.96 2.83 -22.08
N VAL A 152 -8.30 3.13 -23.34
CA VAL A 152 -9.59 2.74 -23.95
C VAL A 152 -9.54 1.35 -24.60
N ARG A 153 -8.45 1.01 -25.30
CA ARG A 153 -8.33 -0.23 -26.07
C ARG A 153 -7.16 -1.08 -25.57
N ASP A 154 -5.95 -0.69 -25.92
CA ASP A 154 -4.73 -1.35 -25.44
C ASP A 154 -4.43 -0.89 -24.02
N HIS A 155 -3.88 -1.80 -23.20
CA HIS A 155 -3.58 -1.52 -21.80
C HIS A 155 -2.31 -2.22 -21.38
N THR A 156 -1.33 -1.42 -21.02
CA THR A 156 -0.04 -1.86 -20.51
C THR A 156 0.00 -1.62 -19.01
N ARG A 157 -0.08 -2.72 -18.27
CA ARG A 157 -0.10 -2.72 -16.81
C ARG A 157 1.09 -1.94 -16.25
N GLY A 158 0.81 -0.99 -15.36
CA GLY A 158 1.82 -0.13 -14.73
C GLY A 158 2.34 1.03 -15.57
N LEU A 159 1.94 1.13 -16.83
CA LEU A 159 2.17 2.32 -17.67
C LEU A 159 0.88 3.09 -17.92
N ASP A 160 -0.24 2.39 -18.03
CA ASP A 160 -1.54 2.96 -18.32
C ASP A 160 -2.42 3.04 -17.09
N TYR A 161 -3.26 4.07 -17.04
CA TYR A 161 -4.35 4.17 -16.07
C TYR A 161 -5.59 3.45 -16.59
N ARG A 162 -6.30 2.74 -15.71
CA ARG A 162 -7.62 2.19 -15.99
C ARG A 162 -8.48 2.11 -14.73
N LEU A 163 -9.72 2.56 -14.84
CA LEU A 163 -10.75 2.39 -13.83
C LEU A 163 -11.81 1.41 -14.36
N MET A 164 -12.08 0.37 -13.59
CA MET A 164 -13.09 -0.62 -13.92
C MET A 164 -14.09 -0.81 -12.78
N PRO A 165 -15.35 -1.12 -13.10
CA PRO A 165 -16.32 -1.52 -12.09
C PRO A 165 -15.83 -2.81 -11.43
N THR A 166 -16.02 -2.91 -10.12
CA THR A 166 -15.65 -4.14 -9.40
C THR A 166 -16.62 -5.27 -9.77
N LYS A 167 -16.21 -6.15 -10.69
CA LYS A 167 -16.96 -7.37 -11.04
C LYS A 167 -16.56 -8.47 -10.06
N ALA A 168 -17.32 -8.60 -8.97
CA ALA A 168 -17.13 -9.56 -7.87
C ALA A 168 -15.80 -9.39 -7.11
N ALA A 169 -15.87 -8.71 -5.96
CA ALA A 169 -14.75 -8.56 -5.05
C ALA A 169 -14.53 -9.83 -4.20
N MET A 170 -13.27 -10.12 -3.91
CA MET A 170 -12.88 -10.77 -2.66
C MET A 170 -13.58 -10.05 -1.50
N ASP A 171 -14.42 -10.77 -0.77
CA ASP A 171 -15.11 -10.26 0.42
C ASP A 171 -14.09 -10.08 1.55
N TRP A 172 -13.44 -8.92 1.57
CA TRP A 172 -12.44 -8.60 2.59
C TRP A 172 -13.07 -8.52 3.99
N ARG A 173 -14.38 -8.24 4.09
CA ARG A 173 -15.09 -8.23 5.38
C ARG A 173 -15.16 -9.65 5.95
N ALA A 174 -15.34 -10.67 5.11
CA ALA A 174 -15.25 -12.07 5.53
C ALA A 174 -13.86 -12.43 6.09
N LEU A 175 -12.77 -11.86 5.57
CA LEU A 175 -11.43 -12.05 6.14
C LEU A 175 -11.32 -11.48 7.56
N LEU A 176 -12.00 -10.36 7.83
CA LEU A 176 -11.96 -9.71 9.15
C LEU A 176 -12.85 -10.43 10.17
N ALA A 177 -13.95 -11.04 9.73
CA ALA A 177 -14.86 -11.82 10.56
C ALA A 177 -14.27 -13.17 11.02
N ALA A 178 -13.12 -13.57 10.50
CA ALA A 178 -12.43 -14.79 10.85
C ALA A 178 -12.16 -14.92 12.36
N SER A 179 -12.31 -16.14 12.89
CA SER A 179 -12.13 -16.42 14.32
C SER A 179 -10.67 -16.28 14.76
N GLN A 180 -10.46 -15.73 15.96
CA GLN A 180 -9.16 -15.71 16.62
C GLN A 180 -8.71 -17.11 16.98
N ILE A 181 -7.44 -17.41 16.78
CA ILE A 181 -6.84 -18.69 17.16
C ILE A 181 -5.40 -18.50 17.63
N THR A 182 -4.81 -19.53 18.24
CA THR A 182 -3.40 -19.56 18.63
C THR A 182 -2.67 -20.59 17.79
N TYR A 183 -1.57 -20.19 17.14
CA TYR A 183 -0.68 -21.11 16.43
C TYR A 183 0.56 -21.41 17.28
N PRO A 184 1.00 -22.68 17.38
CA PRO A 184 2.21 -23.04 18.13
C PRO A 184 3.50 -22.60 17.43
N SER A 185 3.46 -22.44 16.10
CA SER A 185 4.56 -21.92 15.28
C SER A 185 4.01 -21.10 14.12
N ILE A 186 4.76 -20.07 13.73
CA ILE A 186 4.43 -19.19 12.62
C ILE A 186 5.55 -19.31 11.59
N CYS A 187 5.20 -19.73 10.38
CA CYS A 187 6.10 -19.70 9.23
C CYS A 187 5.57 -18.66 8.26
N PHE A 188 6.42 -17.73 7.81
CA PHE A 188 6.00 -16.69 6.87
C PHE A 188 7.12 -16.28 5.94
N ASN A 189 6.75 -15.80 4.75
CA ASN A 189 7.69 -15.10 3.87
C ASN A 189 7.82 -13.66 4.39
N PRO A 190 9.01 -13.21 4.85
CA PRO A 190 9.18 -11.87 5.42
C PRO A 190 8.90 -10.73 4.43
N VAL A 191 8.94 -11.00 3.12
CA VAL A 191 8.56 -10.01 2.09
C VAL A 191 7.10 -9.58 2.24
N VAL A 192 6.20 -10.50 2.65
CA VAL A 192 4.76 -10.23 2.73
C VAL A 192 4.40 -9.20 3.81
N PRO A 193 4.79 -9.35 5.10
CA PRO A 193 4.57 -8.31 6.09
C PRO A 193 5.40 -7.04 5.82
N ALA A 194 6.55 -7.15 5.14
CA ALA A 194 7.34 -5.97 4.77
C ALA A 194 6.64 -5.05 3.74
N LEU A 195 5.64 -5.54 3.01
CA LEU A 195 4.83 -4.71 2.10
C LEU A 195 4.16 -3.54 2.82
N PHE A 196 3.83 -3.71 4.10
CA PHE A 196 3.15 -2.68 4.91
C PHE A 196 4.09 -1.57 5.38
N ASN A 197 5.42 -1.76 5.35
CA ASN A 197 6.37 -0.81 5.94
C ASN A 197 6.21 0.64 5.41
N PRO A 198 6.11 0.89 4.08
CA PRO A 198 5.93 2.24 3.58
C PRO A 198 4.63 2.89 4.07
N LEU A 199 3.58 2.09 4.30
CA LEU A 199 2.29 2.59 4.77
C LEU A 199 2.34 2.89 6.26
N ILE A 200 2.97 2.00 7.03
CA ILE A 200 3.22 2.20 8.46
C ILE A 200 4.05 3.45 8.70
N GLU A 201 5.09 3.70 7.89
CA GLU A 201 5.89 4.94 7.98
C GLU A 201 5.04 6.20 7.83
N VAL A 202 4.07 6.20 6.91
CA VAL A 202 3.12 7.31 6.75
C VAL A 202 2.18 7.42 7.95
N LEU A 203 1.61 6.31 8.42
CA LEU A 203 0.65 6.31 9.53
C LEU A 203 1.30 6.66 10.88
N VAL A 204 2.55 6.28 11.12
CA VAL A 204 3.29 6.63 12.34
C VAL A 204 3.57 8.13 12.42
N ASN A 205 3.73 8.83 11.28
CA ASN A 205 3.86 10.30 11.31
C ASN A 205 2.59 10.97 11.84
N ASP A 206 1.41 10.43 11.51
CA ASP A 206 0.12 10.90 12.02
C ASP A 206 -0.17 10.38 13.44
N HIS A 207 0.37 9.20 13.79
CA HIS A 207 0.16 8.51 15.06
C HIS A 207 1.49 8.01 15.68
N PRO A 208 2.32 8.90 16.26
CA PRO A 208 3.70 8.57 16.66
C PRO A 208 3.83 7.59 17.83
N LYS A 209 2.72 7.32 18.54
CA LYS A 209 2.66 6.34 19.64
C LYS A 209 2.03 5.02 19.22
N ALA A 210 1.61 4.88 17.97
CA ALA A 210 0.98 3.68 17.47
C ALA A 210 1.96 2.49 17.49
N ILE A 211 1.47 1.35 17.96
CA ILE A 211 2.21 0.08 18.00
C ILE A 211 1.51 -0.90 17.08
N LEU A 212 2.31 -1.67 16.33
CA LEU A 212 1.82 -2.74 15.47
C LEU A 212 1.41 -3.95 16.29
N VAL A 213 0.20 -4.44 16.04
CA VAL A 213 -0.35 -5.64 16.69
C VAL A 213 -0.74 -6.64 15.60
N HIS A 214 -0.25 -7.88 15.73
CA HIS A 214 -0.55 -8.97 14.82
C HIS A 214 -1.45 -9.99 15.53
N CYS A 215 -2.69 -10.13 15.06
CA CYS A 215 -3.69 -11.03 15.61
C CYS A 215 -3.86 -12.26 14.69
N PRO A 216 -3.43 -13.46 15.10
CA PRO A 216 -3.66 -14.68 14.33
C PRO A 216 -5.15 -15.01 14.21
N ARG A 217 -5.57 -15.36 12.99
CA ARG A 217 -6.93 -15.75 12.60
C ARG A 217 -6.91 -17.04 11.78
N LYS A 218 -8.04 -17.76 11.80
CA LYS A 218 -8.27 -18.92 10.92
C LYS A 218 -9.10 -18.48 9.72
N ALA A 219 -8.57 -18.63 8.51
CA ALA A 219 -9.37 -18.43 7.31
C ALA A 219 -10.43 -19.55 7.17
N ASP A 220 -11.69 -19.19 6.92
CA ASP A 220 -12.83 -20.13 6.94
C ASP A 220 -12.69 -21.32 5.98
N LYS A 221 -11.95 -21.15 4.88
CA LYS A 221 -11.86 -22.13 3.77
C LYS A 221 -10.47 -22.70 3.55
N THR A 222 -9.50 -22.38 4.41
CA THR A 222 -8.11 -22.83 4.21
C THR A 222 -7.44 -23.12 5.54
N ASP A 223 -6.54 -24.10 5.57
CA ASP A 223 -5.62 -24.31 6.71
C ASP A 223 -4.47 -23.28 6.74
N ALA A 224 -4.47 -22.30 5.84
CA ALA A 224 -3.46 -21.25 5.84
C ALA A 224 -3.62 -20.34 7.05
N GLN A 225 -2.49 -20.03 7.68
CA GLN A 225 -2.43 -19.07 8.77
C GLN A 225 -2.73 -17.68 8.20
N MET A 226 -3.57 -16.90 8.88
CA MET A 226 -3.84 -15.51 8.51
C MET A 226 -3.58 -14.63 9.72
N PHE A 227 -3.07 -13.43 9.48
CA PHE A 227 -2.80 -12.44 10.51
C PHE A 227 -3.49 -11.15 10.16
N ILE A 228 -4.25 -10.61 11.12
CA ILE A 228 -4.75 -9.24 11.05
C ILE A 228 -3.71 -8.35 11.70
N LEU A 229 -3.18 -7.40 10.95
CA LEU A 229 -2.30 -6.34 11.40
C LEU A 229 -3.14 -5.11 11.72
N GLN A 230 -2.99 -4.57 12.92
CA GLN A 230 -3.61 -3.33 13.37
C GLN A 230 -2.56 -2.41 13.99
N MET A 231 -2.84 -1.12 14.01
CA MET A 231 -2.03 -0.12 14.70
C MET A 231 -2.84 0.46 15.87
N THR A 232 -2.26 0.48 17.08
CA THR A 232 -2.92 1.15 18.21
C THR A 232 -3.13 2.62 17.87
N ASP A 233 -4.26 3.20 18.31
CA ASP A 233 -4.64 4.60 18.06
C ASP A 233 -4.79 4.98 16.56
N CYS A 234 -4.80 4.02 15.64
CA CYS A 234 -5.04 4.22 14.21
C CYS A 234 -6.12 3.23 13.71
N PRO A 235 -7.41 3.47 14.05
CA PRO A 235 -8.51 2.56 13.69
C PRO A 235 -8.79 2.53 12.18
N GLU A 236 -8.33 3.54 11.45
CA GLU A 236 -8.55 3.69 10.01
C GLU A 236 -7.71 2.72 9.16
N PHE A 237 -6.81 1.95 9.77
CA PHE A 237 -5.95 1.01 9.08
C PHE A 237 -6.13 -0.42 9.57
N ILE A 238 -6.31 -1.34 8.62
CA ILE A 238 -6.26 -2.77 8.85
C ILE A 238 -5.43 -3.43 7.75
N GLY A 239 -4.40 -4.18 8.16
CA GLY A 239 -3.67 -5.09 7.30
C GLY A 239 -4.14 -6.53 7.50
N VAL A 240 -4.08 -7.33 6.45
CA VAL A 240 -4.26 -8.78 6.48
C VAL A 240 -3.13 -9.41 5.72
N TRP A 241 -2.48 -10.44 6.26
CA TRP A 241 -1.47 -11.20 5.52
C TRP A 241 -1.49 -12.69 5.86
N MET A 242 -1.08 -13.49 4.89
CA MET A 242 -1.10 -14.94 4.97
C MET A 242 0.27 -15.47 5.39
N GLY A 243 0.26 -16.32 6.42
CA GLY A 243 1.37 -17.19 6.76
C GLY A 243 1.40 -18.44 5.88
N PHE A 244 2.45 -19.22 6.04
CA PHE A 244 2.71 -20.46 5.32
C PHE A 244 2.47 -21.64 6.24
N LYS A 245 2.16 -22.79 5.64
CA LYS A 245 2.15 -24.05 6.37
C LYS A 245 3.59 -24.36 6.84
N PRO A 246 3.80 -24.76 8.10
CA PRO A 246 5.10 -25.20 8.55
C PRO A 246 5.61 -26.33 7.66
N ALA A 247 6.84 -26.18 7.16
CA ALA A 247 7.57 -27.25 6.48
C ALA A 247 8.61 -27.83 7.45
N GLU A 248 8.89 -29.13 7.35
CA GLU A 248 9.99 -29.73 8.10
C GLU A 248 11.30 -29.06 7.65
N ALA A 249 12.04 -28.51 8.63
CA ALA A 249 13.34 -27.93 8.35
C ALA A 249 14.29 -29.04 7.87
N SER A 250 15.01 -28.79 6.78
CA SER A 250 16.10 -29.66 6.37
C SER A 250 17.14 -29.73 7.49
N THR A 251 17.74 -30.90 7.69
CA THR A 251 18.81 -31.08 8.68
C THR A 251 19.91 -30.07 8.41
N ILE A 252 20.32 -29.32 9.43
CA ILE A 252 21.43 -28.37 9.30
C ILE A 252 22.69 -29.18 8.98
N PRO A 253 23.38 -28.92 7.86
CA PRO A 253 24.60 -29.65 7.54
C PRO A 253 25.64 -29.53 8.66
N GLU A 254 26.28 -30.64 9.04
CA GLU A 254 27.19 -30.70 10.19
C GLU A 254 28.38 -29.71 10.12
N HIS A 255 28.79 -29.30 8.92
CA HIS A 255 29.86 -28.33 8.74
C HIS A 255 29.49 -26.92 9.23
N PHE A 256 28.20 -26.60 9.39
CA PHE A 256 27.75 -25.37 10.05
C PHE A 256 27.72 -25.50 11.58
N LEU A 257 27.79 -26.73 12.12
CA LEU A 257 27.71 -27.01 13.56
C LEU A 257 29.09 -27.29 14.18
N THR A 258 30.11 -27.51 13.35
CA THR A 258 31.47 -27.75 13.80
C THR A 258 32.21 -26.41 13.95
N GLN A 259 32.58 -26.07 15.18
CA GLN A 259 33.47 -24.94 15.41
C GLN A 259 34.85 -25.25 14.80
N PRO A 260 35.49 -24.29 14.12
CA PRO A 260 36.87 -24.47 13.71
C PRO A 260 37.70 -24.76 14.97
N LYS A 261 38.38 -25.90 14.99
CA LYS A 261 39.33 -26.21 16.06
C LYS A 261 40.31 -25.04 16.14
N ALA A 262 40.31 -24.33 17.27
CA ALA A 262 41.34 -23.35 17.56
C ALA A 262 42.69 -24.03 17.32
N ASN A 263 43.53 -23.42 16.48
CA ASN A 263 44.86 -23.92 16.18
C ASN A 263 45.60 -24.19 17.50
N GLN A 264 45.67 -25.45 17.93
CA GLN A 264 46.64 -25.91 18.90
C GLN A 264 47.99 -25.94 18.16
N ALA A 265 48.62 -24.77 18.09
CA ALA A 265 49.99 -24.64 17.62
C ALA A 265 50.65 -23.48 18.38
N ALA A 266 51.06 -23.74 19.63
CA ALA A 266 52.22 -23.11 20.28
C ALA A 266 52.45 -23.72 21.67
N GLU A 267 52.77 -25.01 21.76
CA GLU A 267 53.49 -25.57 22.92
C GLU A 267 54.19 -26.87 22.50
N ALA A 268 55.09 -26.74 21.53
CA ALA A 268 56.12 -27.73 21.21
C ALA A 268 57.36 -26.96 20.70
N ALA A 269 57.78 -25.95 21.44
CA ALA A 269 59.03 -25.22 21.22
C ALA A 269 59.43 -24.45 22.49
N GLU A 270 59.59 -25.14 23.63
CA GLU A 270 60.47 -24.73 24.73
C GLU A 270 60.48 -25.86 25.78
N GLY A 271 61.60 -26.59 25.88
CA GLY A 271 61.83 -27.65 26.88
C GLY A 271 62.62 -28.82 26.34
#